data_AF-A0A836HCN6-F1
#
_entry.id   AF-A0A836HCN6-F1
#
_cell.length_a   1.000
_cell.length_b   1.000
_cell.length_c   1.000
_cell.angle_alpha   90.00
_cell.angle_beta   90.00
_cell.angle_gamma   90.00
#
_symmetry.space_group_name_H-M   'P 1'
#
loop_
_entity.id
_entity.type
_entity.pdbx_description
1 polymer ?
#
loop_
_entity_poly.entity_id
_entity_poly.type
_entity_poly.pdbx_seq_one_letter_code
_entity_poly.pdbx_strand_id
1 'polypeptide(L)' 'MGLLLGTLIFLIIGAAGALSAPFWAKSQVDLVRVLCAVGTFCCWMSWALIYMAQMNPLLLPTRSIKAE' A
#
# COMPACT_ATOMS: atom_id res chain seq x y z
N MET A 1 -8.40 13.29 -4.26
CA MET A 1 -8.44 13.05 -2.80
C MET A 1 -7.95 11.65 -2.38
N GLY A 2 -7.82 10.66 -3.29
CA GLY A 2 -7.41 9.30 -2.89
C GLY A 2 -5.92 9.14 -2.54
N LEU A 3 -4.99 9.68 -3.34
CA LEU A 3 -3.56 9.41 -3.18
C LEU A 3 -2.98 9.90 -1.83
N LEU A 4 -3.23 11.16 -1.47
CA LEU A 4 -2.75 11.73 -0.20
C LEU A 4 -3.30 10.99 1.02
N LEU A 5 -4.60 10.66 1.02
CA LEU A 5 -5.24 9.91 2.10
C LEU A 5 -4.65 8.50 2.23
N GLY A 6 -4.51 7.78 1.11
CA GLY A 6 -3.91 6.44 1.12
C GLY A 6 -2.46 6.46 1.60
N THR A 7 -1.65 7.43 1.15
CA THR A 7 -0.27 7.59 1.64
C THR A 7 -0.22 7.83 3.14
N LEU A 8 -1.09 8.68 3.70
CA LEU A 8 -1.16 8.88 5.15
C LEU A 8 -1.53 7.60 5.90
N ILE A 9 -2.47 6.81 5.39
CA ILE A 9 -2.86 5.53 5.99
C ILE A 9 -1.69 4.55 6.03
N PHE A 10 -0.99 4.37 4.89
CA PHE A 10 0.17 3.48 4.84
C PHE A 10 1.32 3.97 5.72
N LEU A 11 1.55 5.28 5.79
CA LEU A 11 2.54 5.86 6.69
C LEU A 11 2.22 5.55 8.16
N ILE A 12 0.97 5.74 8.58
CA ILE A 12 0.53 5.43 9.95
C ILE A 12 0.69 3.94 10.25
N ILE A 13 0.29 3.06 9.33
CA ILE A 13 0.41 1.60 9.51
C ILE A 13 1.88 1.19 9.63
N GLY A 14 2.75 1.68 8.76
CA GLY A 14 4.18 1.37 8.79
C GLY A 14 4.87 1.90 10.04
N ALA A 15 4.54 3.12 10.45
CA ALA A 15 5.05 3.73 11.67
C ALA A 15 4.56 2.98 12.92
N ALA A 16 3.26 2.65 12.99
CA ALA A 16 2.72 1.83 14.07
C ALA A 16 3.44 0.48 14.12
N GLY A 17 3.50 -0.25 12.99
CA GLY A 17 4.19 -1.54 12.88
C GLY A 17 5.65 -1.51 13.34
N ALA A 18 6.42 -0.49 12.95
CA ALA A 18 7.81 -0.37 13.39
C ALA A 18 7.94 0.06 14.87
N LEU A 19 7.14 1.01 15.33
CA LEU A 19 7.24 1.54 16.69
C LEU A 19 6.80 0.55 17.76
N SER A 20 5.81 -0.30 17.46
CA SER A 20 5.36 -1.30 18.42
C SER A 20 6.16 -2.61 18.38
N ALA A 21 7.15 -2.75 17.48
CA ALA A 21 8.06 -3.90 17.42
C ALA A 21 8.67 -4.34 18.77
N PRO A 22 9.07 -3.42 19.68
CA PRO A 22 9.59 -3.79 21.00
C PRO A 22 8.60 -4.53 21.90
N PHE A 23 7.28 -4.40 21.66
CA PHE A 23 6.25 -5.00 22.50
C PHE A 23 5.91 -6.45 22.13
N TRP A 24 6.20 -6.91 20.91
CA TRP A 24 5.90 -8.29 20.48
C TRP A 24 7.09 -9.08 19.94
N ALA A 25 8.16 -8.41 19.48
CA ALA A 25 9.30 -9.11 18.91
C ALA A 25 10.13 -9.74 20.04
N LYS A 26 10.18 -11.09 20.07
CA LYS A 26 10.95 -11.84 21.08
C LYS A 26 12.46 -11.66 20.93
N SER A 27 12.94 -11.54 19.69
CA SER A 27 14.35 -11.29 19.34
C SER A 27 14.43 -10.51 18.03
N GLN A 28 15.56 -9.85 17.77
CA GLN A 28 15.83 -9.12 16.51
C GLN A 28 14.83 -7.97 16.20
N VAL A 29 14.56 -7.12 17.21
CA VAL A 29 13.65 -5.97 17.09
C VAL A 29 13.98 -5.07 15.90
N ASP A 30 15.27 -4.83 15.62
CA ASP A 30 15.70 -3.98 14.51
C ASP A 30 15.41 -4.59 13.14
N LEU A 31 15.51 -5.91 13.01
CA LEU A 31 15.11 -6.61 11.78
C LEU A 31 13.60 -6.47 11.56
N VAL A 32 12.80 -6.66 12.62
CA VAL A 32 11.33 -6.52 12.55
C VAL A 32 10.93 -5.11 12.14
N ARG A 33 11.58 -4.08 12.70
CA ARG A 33 11.36 -2.68 12.31
C ARG A 33 11.60 -2.44 10.83
N VAL A 34 12.72 -2.93 10.30
CA VAL A 34 13.07 -2.80 8.89
C VAL A 34 12.07 -3.56 8.02
N LEU A 35 11.69 -4.78 8.38
CA LEU A 35 10.69 -5.56 7.65
C LEU A 35 9.33 -4.87 7.61
N CYS A 36 8.87 -4.30 8.73
CA CYS A 36 7.62 -3.53 8.77
C CYS A 36 7.69 -2.30 7.86
N ALA A 37 8.80 -1.54 7.88
CA ALA A 37 8.97 -0.36 7.05
C ALA A 37 9.03 -0.69 5.56
N VAL A 38 9.88 -1.65 5.17
CA VAL A 38 10.06 -2.07 3.77
C VAL A 38 8.79 -2.74 3.25
N GLY A 39 8.18 -3.65 4.01
CA GLY A 39 6.95 -4.32 3.62
C GLY A 39 5.82 -3.32 3.37
N THR A 40 5.64 -2.36 4.28
CA THR A 40 4.64 -1.30 4.13
C THR A 40 4.90 -0.45 2.88
N PHE A 41 6.17 -0.10 2.62
CA PHE A 41 6.55 0.66 1.43
C PHE A 41 6.25 -0.09 0.14
N CYS A 42 6.54 -1.40 0.07
CA CYS A 42 6.23 -2.23 -1.09
C CYS A 42 4.71 -2.30 -1.35
N CYS A 43 3.92 -2.50 -0.30
CA CYS A 43 2.45 -2.52 -0.40
C CYS A 43 1.89 -1.16 -0.85
N TRP A 44 2.39 -0.07 -0.27
CA TRP A 44 2.00 1.29 -0.68
C TRP A 44 2.36 1.56 -2.14
N MET A 45 3.57 1.19 -2.57
CA MET A 45 4.03 1.40 -3.94
C MET A 45 3.14 0.67 -4.95
N SER A 46 2.83 -0.61 -4.70
CA SER A 46 1.92 -1.39 -5.55
C SER A 46 0.55 -0.72 -5.67
N TRP A 47 -0.04 -0.33 -4.53
CA TRP A 47 -1.33 0.39 -4.51
C TRP A 47 -1.27 1.73 -5.25
N ALA A 48 -0.23 2.53 -5.02
CA ALA A 48 -0.07 3.86 -5.62
C ALA A 48 0.05 3.78 -7.14
N LEU A 49 0.80 2.82 -7.67
CA LEU A 49 0.95 2.62 -9.11
C LEU A 49 -0.37 2.24 -9.77
N ILE A 50 -1.14 1.31 -9.18
CA ILE A 50 -2.46 0.91 -9.70
C ILE A 50 -3.43 2.09 -9.67
N TYR A 51 -3.45 2.84 -8.57
CA TYR A 51 -4.31 4.01 -8.44
C TYR A 51 -3.97 5.09 -9.49
N MET A 52 -2.69 5.39 -9.70
CA MET A 52 -2.25 6.37 -10.70
C MET A 52 -2.58 5.92 -12.12
N ALA A 53 -2.47 4.62 -12.44
CA ALA A 53 -2.83 4.09 -13.74
C ALA A 53 -4.31 4.31 -14.11
N GLN A 54 -5.19 4.51 -13.12
CA GLN A 54 -6.62 4.67 -13.31
C GLN A 54 -7.09 6.14 -13.24
N MET A 55 -6.25 7.10 -12.85
CA MET A 55 -6.69 8.49 -12.64
C MET A 55 -7.07 9.22 -13.93
N ASN A 56 -6.40 8.92 -15.05
CA ASN A 56 -6.72 9.48 -16.37
C ASN A 56 -6.59 8.37 -17.43
N PRO A 57 -7.59 7.48 -17.53
CA PRO A 57 -7.51 6.33 -18.42
C PRO A 57 -7.57 6.78 -19.88
N LEU A 58 -6.64 6.30 -20.70
CA LEU A 58 -6.66 6.51 -22.15
C LEU A 58 -7.63 5.57 -22.86
N LEU A 59 -7.88 4.41 -22.26
CA LEU A 59 -8.76 3.37 -22.78
C LEU A 59 -9.94 3.20 -21.84
N LEU A 60 -11.15 3.31 -22.38
CA LEU A 60 -12.36 2.95 -21.66
C LEU A 60 -12.72 1.48 -21.92
N PRO A 61 -13.28 0.77 -20.93
CA PRO A 61 -13.74 -0.59 -21.14
C PRO A 61 -14.89 -0.62 -22.16
N THR A 62 -14.73 -1.38 -23.24
CA THR A 62 -15.79 -1.70 -24.18
C THR A 62 -16.30 -3.11 -23.92
N ARG A 63 -17.62 -3.29 -23.84
CA ARG A 63 -18.24 -4.62 -23.82
C ARG A 63 -19.02 -4.81 -25.12
N SER A 64 -18.74 -5.91 -25.83
CA SER A 64 -19.63 -6.40 -26.88
C SER A 64 -20.62 -7.37 -26.21
N ILE A 65 -21.80 -6.85 -25.83
CA ILE A 65 -22.90 -7.71 -25.38
C ILE A 65 -23.53 -8.26 -26.66
N LYS A 66 -23.11 -9.45 -27.08
CA LYS A 66 -23.88 -10.25 -28.02
C LYS A 66 -25.10 -10.74 -27.23
N ALA A 67 -26.28 -10.20 -27.52
CA ALA A 67 -27.52 -10.81 -27.07
C ALA A 67 -27.57 -12.21 -27.72
N GLU A 68 -27.51 -13.24 -26.89
CA GLU A 68 -27.80 -14.62 -27.33
C GLU A 68 -29.26 -14.76 -27.73
#